data_AF-A0A1A8RKE8-F1
#
_entry.id   AF-A0A1A8RKE8-F1
#
_cell.length_a   1.000
_cell.length_b   1.000
_cell.length_c   1.000
_cell.angle_alpha   90.00
_cell.angle_beta   90.00
_cell.angle_gamma   90.00
#
_symmetry.space_group_name_H-M   'P 1'
#
loop_
_entity.id
_entity.type
_entity.pdbx_description
1 polymer ?
#
loop_
_entity_poly.entity_id
_entity_poly.type
_entity_poly.pdbx_seq_one_letter_code
_entity_poly.pdbx_strand_id
1 'polypeptide(L)'
;MDGLLSLANQLKSQVEGLSLFRKVMDSVGWLLSAHTHLTVQVFSSTQYEQIQLCDDITVSLLCIQMWIQTCTVSSKFLSDLSDDAILLLLEEAVCQLAHSSDAAVGRASIRLILLMARGLELRLPSLKLNFKGLDRLLEKDWRGRGFDQDVDQLVAIIQSEKPVTNQLEESTERVRAASVIQATWRSYQTRRRVKNLNRAVSTLQRRYRSRRRHEQEQQEAQRQKEELKYQVCVRRQQARRSFHQRQLRLLQLLPPEQVQPYLEECKRRAAIVIQSFWRGFRERRRYKNTLRHALRQKDIQEQAARTLQRAVRRFLEKRAPAKVPFLVPLWIGQEGLTDSRRAELQQQVDNYISVHRSSRVSPEECVSLHQEVQLLLQAELQRGDYYRREEQRVAAVLACTHTQLELLRDAPPLSVVTEMQANSFLSPSASIAARARDAHNAVLQASRLPWWRMLGELDAGVGSGHAHLQELEAELGGLFIGGPAKDSKLSEVE
;
A
#
# COMPACT_ATOMS: atom_id res chain seq x y z
N MET A 1 61.61 -33.55 34.58
CA MET A 1 60.81 -34.76 34.32
C MET A 1 61.49 -35.68 33.30
N ASP A 2 61.85 -35.19 32.11
CA ASP A 2 62.42 -36.04 31.05
C ASP A 2 63.71 -36.79 31.42
N GLY A 3 64.58 -36.22 32.26
CA GLY A 3 65.77 -36.92 32.74
C GLY A 3 65.46 -38.17 33.60
N LEU A 4 64.41 -38.10 34.44
CA LEU A 4 63.97 -39.24 35.26
C LEU A 4 63.28 -40.30 34.40
N LEU A 5 62.46 -39.86 33.43
CA LEU A 5 61.77 -40.75 32.50
C LEU A 5 62.73 -41.44 31.53
N SER A 6 63.77 -40.75 31.07
CA SER A 6 64.86 -41.33 30.26
C SER A 6 65.62 -42.42 31.04
N LEU A 7 65.93 -42.16 32.31
CA LEU A 7 66.57 -43.13 33.20
C LEU A 7 65.64 -44.33 33.47
N ALA A 8 64.35 -44.10 33.70
CA ALA A 8 63.35 -45.17 33.83
C ALA A 8 63.28 -46.02 32.53
N ASN A 9 63.29 -45.37 31.37
CA ASN A 9 63.21 -46.04 30.07
C ASN A 9 64.44 -46.93 29.79
N GLN A 10 65.63 -46.54 30.26
CA GLN A 10 66.82 -47.39 30.18
C GLN A 10 66.74 -48.58 31.14
N LEU A 11 66.28 -48.36 32.37
CA LEU A 11 66.20 -49.39 33.42
C LEU A 11 65.13 -50.46 33.16
N LYS A 12 64.10 -50.16 32.37
CA LYS A 12 63.05 -51.15 32.01
C LYS A 12 63.59 -52.33 31.19
N SER A 13 64.71 -52.16 30.50
CA SER A 13 65.31 -53.17 29.60
C SER A 13 66.29 -54.14 30.30
N GLN A 14 66.62 -53.88 31.57
CA GLN A 14 67.59 -54.66 32.33
C GLN A 14 66.87 -55.51 33.39
N VAL A 15 67.11 -56.82 33.41
CA VAL A 15 66.45 -57.77 34.33
C VAL A 15 66.70 -57.41 35.82
N GLU A 16 67.89 -56.91 36.16
CA GLU A 16 68.24 -56.43 37.50
C GLU A 16 67.75 -54.98 37.77
N GLY A 17 67.36 -54.26 36.71
CA GLY A 17 66.95 -52.86 36.72
C GLY A 17 65.52 -52.61 37.20
N LEU A 18 64.66 -53.63 37.29
CA LEU A 18 63.24 -53.49 37.66
C LEU A 18 63.04 -52.91 39.08
N SER A 19 63.92 -53.25 40.03
CA SER A 19 63.88 -52.71 41.39
C SER A 19 64.23 -51.22 41.44
N LEU A 20 65.15 -50.78 40.57
CA LEU A 20 65.54 -49.39 40.41
C LEU A 20 64.48 -48.62 39.60
N PHE A 21 63.92 -49.24 38.57
CA PHE A 21 62.80 -48.72 37.79
C PHE A 21 61.62 -48.39 38.71
N ARG A 22 61.25 -49.31 39.61
CA ARG A 22 60.22 -49.05 40.64
C ARG A 22 60.55 -47.83 41.48
N LYS A 23 61.77 -47.72 42.02
CA LYS A 23 62.17 -46.56 42.84
C LYS A 23 62.07 -45.25 42.07
N VAL A 24 62.42 -45.26 40.79
CA VAL A 24 62.36 -44.08 39.91
C VAL A 24 60.90 -43.70 39.63
N MET A 25 60.06 -44.69 39.30
CA MET A 25 58.63 -44.48 39.07
C MET A 25 57.88 -44.03 40.33
N ASP A 26 58.20 -44.60 41.49
CA ASP A 26 57.66 -44.15 42.77
C ASP A 26 58.08 -42.69 43.05
N SER A 27 59.35 -42.34 42.78
CA SER A 27 59.85 -40.97 42.93
C SER A 27 59.14 -39.99 41.99
N VAL A 28 58.85 -40.40 40.76
CA VAL A 28 58.01 -39.65 39.81
C VAL A 28 56.60 -39.48 40.38
N GLY A 29 55.99 -40.55 40.90
CA GLY A 29 54.66 -40.52 41.52
C GLY A 29 54.56 -39.56 42.71
N TRP A 30 55.56 -39.56 43.59
CA TRP A 30 55.67 -38.60 44.71
C TRP A 30 55.78 -37.15 44.23
N LEU A 31 56.60 -36.92 43.20
CA LEU A 31 56.81 -35.59 42.65
C LEU A 31 55.53 -35.06 41.98
N LEU A 32 54.83 -35.90 41.22
CA LEU A 32 53.51 -35.57 40.63
C LEU A 32 52.46 -35.28 41.71
N SER A 33 52.51 -35.99 42.84
CA SER A 33 51.57 -35.79 43.95
C SER A 33 51.71 -34.40 44.59
N ALA A 34 52.91 -33.83 44.63
CA ALA A 34 53.21 -32.50 45.15
C ALA A 34 53.10 -31.38 44.10
N HIS A 35 53.28 -31.72 42.82
CA HIS A 35 53.34 -30.77 41.70
C HIS A 35 52.52 -31.26 40.50
N THR A 36 51.20 -31.07 40.57
CA THR A 36 50.21 -31.54 39.59
C THR A 36 50.47 -31.06 38.15
N HIS A 37 51.03 -29.87 37.96
CA HIS A 37 51.36 -29.30 36.64
C HIS A 37 52.39 -30.14 35.85
N LEU A 38 53.20 -30.95 36.52
CA LEU A 38 54.20 -31.81 35.87
C LEU A 38 53.56 -33.05 35.22
N THR A 39 52.30 -33.35 35.53
CA THR A 39 51.53 -34.45 34.94
C THR A 39 51.41 -34.29 33.42
N VAL A 40 51.19 -33.07 32.94
CA VAL A 40 51.14 -32.77 31.50
C VAL A 40 52.49 -33.06 30.84
N GLN A 41 53.61 -32.78 31.53
CA GLN A 41 54.95 -33.07 31.02
C GLN A 41 55.24 -34.57 30.93
N VAL A 42 54.67 -35.38 31.83
CA VAL A 42 54.80 -36.84 31.79
C VAL A 42 54.05 -37.41 30.59
N PHE A 43 52.79 -36.98 30.39
CA PHE A 43 52.01 -37.41 29.23
C PHE A 43 52.57 -36.90 27.88
N SER A 44 53.25 -35.75 27.85
CA SER A 44 53.90 -35.25 26.63
C SER A 44 55.30 -35.83 26.39
N SER A 45 55.83 -36.64 27.30
CA SER A 45 57.21 -37.15 27.21
C SER A 45 57.29 -38.39 26.32
N THR A 46 58.12 -38.31 25.28
CA THR A 46 58.43 -39.45 24.39
C THR A 46 59.02 -40.64 25.14
N GLN A 47 59.74 -40.39 26.25
CA GLN A 47 60.31 -41.43 27.09
C GLN A 47 59.22 -42.21 27.84
N TYR A 48 58.15 -41.53 28.27
CA TYR A 48 57.03 -42.15 28.97
C TYR A 48 56.15 -42.96 28.01
N GLU A 49 55.88 -42.42 26.82
CA GLU A 49 55.19 -43.15 25.75
C GLU A 49 55.92 -44.46 25.41
N GLN A 50 57.25 -44.44 25.30
CA GLN A 50 58.04 -45.66 25.09
C GLN A 50 57.91 -46.66 26.25
N ILE A 51 57.78 -46.18 27.49
CA ILE A 51 57.56 -47.04 28.67
C ILE A 51 56.16 -47.68 28.59
N GLN A 52 55.13 -46.94 28.18
CA GLN A 52 53.75 -47.44 28.03
C GLN A 52 53.61 -48.48 26.91
N LEU A 53 54.34 -48.30 25.80
CA LEU A 53 54.39 -49.24 24.67
C LEU A 53 55.21 -50.51 24.96
N CYS A 54 55.72 -50.69 26.18
CA CYS A 54 56.48 -51.87 26.54
C CYS A 54 55.53 -53.03 26.86
N ASP A 55 55.70 -54.16 26.17
CA ASP A 55 54.87 -55.37 26.37
C ASP A 55 55.14 -56.11 27.71
N ASP A 56 56.01 -55.57 28.57
CA ASP A 56 56.32 -56.18 29.86
C ASP A 56 55.21 -55.87 30.88
N ILE A 57 54.49 -56.91 31.29
CA ILE A 57 53.40 -56.89 32.27
C ILE A 57 53.83 -56.20 33.58
N THR A 58 55.07 -56.41 34.01
CA THR A 58 55.59 -55.83 35.26
C THR A 58 55.81 -54.33 35.15
N VAL A 59 56.22 -53.84 33.97
CA VAL A 59 56.40 -52.41 33.69
C VAL A 59 55.04 -51.72 33.64
N SER A 60 54.07 -52.28 32.90
CA SER A 60 52.70 -51.76 32.85
C SER A 60 52.03 -51.73 34.22
N LEU A 61 52.22 -52.78 35.03
CA LEU A 61 51.71 -52.82 36.40
C LEU A 61 52.30 -51.69 37.26
N LEU A 62 53.61 -51.46 37.18
CA LEU A 62 54.28 -50.40 37.94
C LEU A 62 53.86 -49.00 37.48
N CYS A 63 53.60 -48.80 36.19
CA CYS A 63 53.07 -47.53 35.66
C CYS A 63 51.67 -47.24 36.21
N ILE A 64 50.77 -48.21 36.19
CA ILE A 64 49.41 -48.05 36.73
C ILE A 64 49.46 -47.90 38.26
N GLN A 65 50.34 -48.63 38.95
CA GLN A 65 50.53 -48.50 40.39
C GLN A 65 51.06 -47.11 40.79
N MET A 66 51.97 -46.53 40.01
CA MET A 66 52.41 -45.14 40.21
C MET A 66 51.22 -44.18 40.16
N TRP A 67 50.35 -44.29 39.14
CA TRP A 67 49.17 -43.44 39.04
C TRP A 67 48.16 -43.65 40.17
N ILE A 68 47.94 -44.90 40.59
CA ILE A 68 47.10 -45.21 41.75
C ILE A 68 47.69 -44.52 42.99
N GLN A 69 49.00 -44.67 43.23
CA GLN A 69 49.67 -44.04 44.36
C GLN A 69 49.49 -42.51 44.31
N THR A 70 49.76 -41.86 43.18
CA THR A 70 49.58 -40.42 43.01
C THR A 70 48.15 -39.98 43.30
N CYS A 71 47.14 -40.71 42.79
CA CYS A 71 45.72 -40.40 43.06
C CYS A 71 45.33 -40.63 44.53
N THR A 72 45.99 -41.55 45.24
CA THR A 72 45.70 -41.83 46.66
C THR A 72 46.42 -40.91 47.64
N VAL A 73 47.64 -40.46 47.32
CA VAL A 73 48.47 -39.63 48.19
C VAL A 73 47.96 -38.20 48.23
N SER A 74 47.47 -37.65 47.12
CA SER A 74 46.88 -36.31 47.07
C SER A 74 45.43 -36.36 46.61
N SER A 75 44.51 -36.11 47.54
CA SER A 75 43.06 -36.06 47.27
C SER A 75 42.66 -34.96 46.28
N LYS A 76 43.48 -33.91 46.15
CA LYS A 76 43.30 -32.80 45.20
C LYS A 76 43.96 -33.04 43.84
N PHE A 77 44.69 -34.14 43.66
CA PHE A 77 45.39 -34.41 42.41
C PHE A 77 44.44 -34.37 41.21
N LEU A 78 43.35 -35.14 41.27
CA LEU A 78 42.38 -35.25 40.19
C LEU A 78 41.58 -33.96 39.96
N SER A 79 41.31 -33.18 41.02
CA SER A 79 40.59 -31.91 40.88
C SER A 79 41.42 -30.83 40.17
N ASP A 80 42.73 -30.85 40.37
CA ASP A 80 43.66 -29.83 39.86
C ASP A 80 44.11 -30.11 38.41
N LEU A 81 43.77 -31.27 37.84
CA LEU A 81 44.08 -31.62 36.45
C LEU A 81 43.10 -31.00 35.44
N SER A 82 43.61 -30.74 34.23
CA SER A 82 42.79 -30.37 33.07
C SER A 82 41.98 -31.56 32.57
N ASP A 83 40.86 -31.29 31.86
CA ASP A 83 40.03 -32.37 31.29
C ASP A 83 40.84 -33.25 30.31
N ASP A 84 41.78 -32.65 29.56
CA ASP A 84 42.66 -33.38 28.63
C ASP A 84 43.61 -34.34 29.35
N ALA A 85 44.22 -33.91 30.46
CA ALA A 85 45.13 -34.76 31.24
C ALA A 85 44.37 -35.89 31.96
N ILE A 86 43.14 -35.62 32.40
CA ILE A 86 42.24 -36.64 32.97
C ILE A 86 41.85 -37.65 31.89
N LEU A 87 41.54 -37.18 30.67
CA LEU A 87 41.21 -38.06 29.56
C LEU A 87 42.39 -38.96 29.20
N LEU A 88 43.60 -38.43 29.07
CA LEU A 88 44.81 -39.23 28.77
C LEU A 88 45.09 -40.29 29.86
N LEU A 89 44.89 -39.95 31.13
CA LEU A 89 45.02 -40.91 32.23
C LEU A 89 43.96 -42.02 32.16
N LEU A 90 42.73 -41.67 31.80
CA LEU A 90 41.64 -42.61 31.63
C LEU A 90 41.84 -43.50 30.39
N GLU A 91 42.29 -42.92 29.27
CA GLU A 91 42.70 -43.64 28.06
C GLU A 91 43.78 -44.66 28.38
N GLU A 92 44.80 -44.28 29.16
CA GLU A 92 45.85 -45.21 29.55
C GLU A 92 45.29 -46.41 30.33
N ALA A 93 44.46 -46.17 31.36
CA ALA A 93 43.87 -47.24 32.15
C ALA A 93 42.96 -48.15 31.31
N VAL A 94 42.19 -47.59 30.37
CA VAL A 94 41.31 -48.35 29.46
C VAL A 94 42.13 -49.11 28.40
N CYS A 95 43.19 -48.52 27.87
CA CYS A 95 44.11 -49.16 26.94
C CYS A 95 44.78 -50.37 27.59
N GLN A 96 45.26 -50.25 28.84
CA GLN A 96 45.84 -51.38 29.56
C GLN A 96 44.80 -52.50 29.82
N LEU A 97 43.53 -52.15 30.05
CA LEU A 97 42.42 -53.12 30.14
C LEU A 97 42.08 -53.81 28.81
N ALA A 98 42.31 -53.16 27.68
CA ALA A 98 42.06 -53.73 26.37
C ALA A 98 43.22 -54.61 25.86
N HIS A 99 44.46 -54.26 26.21
CA HIS A 99 45.66 -54.95 25.71
C HIS A 99 46.21 -56.02 26.65
N SER A 100 46.04 -55.87 27.97
CA SER A 100 46.58 -56.83 28.94
C SER A 100 45.60 -57.97 29.21
N SER A 101 46.10 -59.21 29.30
CA SER A 101 45.34 -60.38 29.77
C SER A 101 45.62 -60.75 31.24
N ASP A 102 46.50 -60.00 31.91
CA ASP A 102 46.97 -60.27 33.26
C ASP A 102 46.00 -59.73 34.33
N ALA A 103 45.70 -60.55 35.33
CA ALA A 103 44.73 -60.23 36.37
C ALA A 103 45.20 -59.12 37.33
N ALA A 104 46.51 -58.95 37.54
CA ALA A 104 47.05 -57.90 38.39
C ALA A 104 47.01 -56.53 37.69
N VAL A 105 47.35 -56.47 36.40
CA VAL A 105 47.25 -55.25 35.58
C VAL A 105 45.80 -54.82 35.40
N GLY A 106 44.89 -55.77 35.10
CA GLY A 106 43.46 -55.49 35.00
C GLY A 106 42.85 -54.96 36.29
N ARG A 107 43.15 -55.62 37.43
CA ARG A 107 42.72 -55.15 38.76
C ARG A 107 43.23 -53.75 39.06
N ALA A 108 44.51 -53.47 38.80
CA ALA A 108 45.10 -52.15 39.02
C ALA A 108 44.40 -51.09 38.15
N SER A 109 44.14 -51.39 36.89
CA SER A 109 43.50 -50.47 35.95
C SER A 109 42.05 -50.14 36.34
N ILE A 110 41.24 -51.16 36.70
CA ILE A 110 39.88 -50.96 37.20
C ILE A 110 39.89 -50.13 38.49
N ARG A 111 40.84 -50.41 39.40
CA ARG A 111 40.99 -49.66 40.64
C ARG A 111 41.35 -48.19 40.38
N LEU A 112 42.21 -47.91 39.42
CA LEU A 112 42.55 -46.54 39.01
C LEU A 112 41.31 -45.81 38.47
N ILE A 113 40.55 -46.44 37.57
CA ILE A 113 39.32 -45.87 37.01
C ILE A 113 38.28 -45.61 38.11
N LEU A 114 38.13 -46.51 39.08
CA LEU A 114 37.24 -46.32 40.23
C LEU A 114 37.68 -45.17 41.13
N LEU A 115 38.98 -45.00 41.36
CA LEU A 115 39.52 -43.86 42.11
C LEU A 115 39.26 -42.54 41.37
N MET A 116 39.44 -42.53 40.05
CA MET A 116 39.11 -41.38 39.21
C MET A 116 37.61 -41.07 39.25
N ALA A 117 36.75 -42.08 39.18
CA ALA A 117 35.31 -41.92 39.25
C ALA A 117 34.84 -41.30 40.56
N ARG A 118 35.45 -41.69 41.68
CA ARG A 118 35.17 -41.13 43.02
C ARG A 118 35.72 -39.71 43.20
N GLY A 119 36.85 -39.37 42.57
CA GLY A 119 37.45 -38.03 42.67
C GLY A 119 36.83 -36.98 41.74
N LEU A 120 36.15 -37.41 40.67
CA LEU A 120 35.70 -36.54 39.57
C LEU A 120 34.17 -36.47 39.44
N GLU A 121 33.42 -36.72 40.51
CA GLU A 121 31.95 -36.94 40.53
C GLU A 121 31.12 -36.05 39.57
N LEU A 122 31.50 -34.78 39.36
CA LEU A 122 30.81 -33.84 38.46
C LEU A 122 31.37 -33.77 37.03
N ARG A 123 32.63 -34.16 36.78
CA ARG A 123 33.33 -34.07 35.47
C ARG A 123 33.34 -35.38 34.69
N LEU A 124 33.16 -36.51 35.39
CA LEU A 124 33.14 -37.85 34.82
C LEU A 124 32.09 -38.07 33.69
N PRO A 125 30.85 -37.53 33.76
CA PRO A 125 29.81 -37.80 32.76
C PRO A 125 30.19 -37.31 31.35
N SER A 126 30.90 -36.19 31.26
CA SER A 126 31.37 -35.61 30.01
C SER A 126 32.47 -36.44 29.34
N LEU A 127 33.27 -37.17 30.14
CA LEU A 127 34.40 -37.98 29.69
C LEU A 127 34.00 -39.41 29.31
N LYS A 128 32.92 -39.95 29.88
CA LYS A 128 32.38 -41.29 29.55
C LYS A 128 31.90 -41.43 28.10
N LEU A 129 31.51 -40.34 27.44
CA LEU A 129 31.02 -40.37 26.05
C LEU A 129 32.05 -40.89 25.04
N ASN A 130 33.34 -40.86 25.40
CA ASN A 130 34.44 -41.28 24.54
C ASN A 130 34.65 -42.81 24.53
N PHE A 131 34.20 -43.54 25.56
CA PHE A 131 34.50 -44.98 25.73
C PHE A 131 33.25 -45.86 25.62
N LYS A 132 32.64 -45.88 24.43
CA LYS A 132 31.49 -46.76 24.15
C LYS A 132 31.93 -48.22 24.09
N GLY A 133 31.38 -49.08 24.95
CA GLY A 133 31.65 -50.52 24.97
C GLY A 133 32.53 -51.01 26.13
N LEU A 134 32.95 -50.11 27.04
CA LEU A 134 33.69 -50.48 28.25
C LEU A 134 32.90 -51.43 29.16
N ASP A 135 31.58 -51.27 29.22
CA ASP A 135 30.64 -52.19 29.89
C ASP A 135 30.77 -53.62 29.38
N ARG A 136 30.80 -53.81 28.06
CA ARG A 136 30.92 -55.12 27.41
C ARG A 136 32.30 -55.74 27.63
N LEU A 137 33.36 -54.93 27.63
CA LEU A 137 34.73 -55.38 27.90
C LEU A 137 34.88 -55.87 29.34
N LEU A 138 34.34 -55.12 30.29
CA LEU A 138 34.34 -55.49 31.71
C LEU A 138 33.55 -56.77 31.98
N GLU A 139 32.36 -56.91 31.39
CA GLU A 139 31.50 -58.08 31.58
C GLU A 139 32.06 -59.36 30.93
N LYS A 140 32.74 -59.24 29.78
CA LYS A 140 33.24 -60.40 29.02
C LYS A 140 34.61 -60.88 29.43
N ASP A 141 35.57 -59.96 29.59
CA ASP A 141 37.00 -60.33 29.64
C ASP A 141 37.55 -60.38 31.08
N TRP A 142 36.92 -59.63 32.00
CA TRP A 142 37.43 -59.38 33.35
C TRP A 142 36.59 -59.97 34.48
N ARG A 143 35.32 -60.34 34.21
CA ARG A 143 34.46 -61.00 35.20
C ARG A 143 34.95 -62.44 35.48
N GLY A 144 34.96 -62.84 36.75
CA GLY A 144 35.42 -64.15 37.22
C GLY A 144 36.92 -64.25 37.53
N ARG A 145 37.67 -63.14 37.49
CA ARG A 145 39.13 -63.11 37.75
C ARG A 145 39.53 -62.73 39.19
N GLY A 146 38.58 -62.77 40.13
CA GLY A 146 38.84 -62.61 41.58
C GLY A 146 38.82 -61.16 42.11
N PHE A 147 38.19 -60.24 41.39
CA PHE A 147 37.95 -58.84 41.80
C PHE A 147 36.59 -58.31 41.29
N ASP A 148 35.59 -59.21 41.21
CA ASP A 148 34.28 -58.93 40.64
C ASP A 148 33.54 -57.78 41.32
N GLN A 149 33.79 -57.55 42.61
CA GLN A 149 33.21 -56.42 43.35
C GLN A 149 33.64 -55.06 42.79
N ASP A 150 34.88 -54.93 42.30
CA ASP A 150 35.38 -53.70 41.67
C ASP A 150 34.81 -53.56 40.25
N VAL A 151 34.66 -54.67 39.53
CA VAL A 151 34.02 -54.71 38.20
C VAL A 151 32.55 -54.29 38.30
N ASP A 152 31.78 -54.87 39.22
CA ASP A 152 30.36 -54.58 39.40
C ASP A 152 30.15 -53.11 39.84
N GLN A 153 31.04 -52.55 40.69
CA GLN A 153 31.01 -51.12 41.04
C GLN A 153 31.21 -50.22 39.82
N LEU A 154 32.17 -50.55 38.96
CA LEU A 154 32.45 -49.76 37.76
C LEU A 154 31.30 -49.86 36.76
N VAL A 155 30.75 -51.06 36.56
CA VAL A 155 29.57 -51.29 35.72
C VAL A 155 28.36 -50.50 36.23
N ALA A 156 28.13 -50.47 37.55
CA ALA A 156 27.05 -49.67 38.15
C ALA A 156 27.22 -48.16 37.88
N ILE A 157 28.45 -47.63 37.95
CA ILE A 157 28.75 -46.22 37.63
C ILE A 157 28.54 -45.91 36.13
N ILE A 158 28.81 -46.88 35.24
CA ILE A 158 28.60 -46.71 33.80
C ILE A 158 27.10 -46.80 33.46
N GLN A 159 26.34 -47.66 34.13
CA GLN A 159 24.92 -47.91 33.85
C GLN A 159 23.95 -46.95 34.56
N SER A 160 24.37 -46.27 35.65
CA SER A 160 23.51 -45.37 36.43
C SER A 160 23.13 -44.07 35.70
N GLU A 161 23.77 -43.73 34.59
CA GLU A 161 23.45 -42.56 33.77
C GLU A 161 22.78 -42.95 32.44
N LYS A 162 21.48 -43.25 32.49
CA LYS A 162 20.59 -43.10 31.32
C LYS A 162 19.73 -41.86 31.51
N PRO A 163 20.10 -40.71 30.90
CA PRO A 163 19.13 -40.05 30.02
C PRO A 163 19.80 -39.20 28.90
N VAL A 164 20.10 -39.76 27.72
CA VAL A 164 20.49 -38.93 26.53
C VAL A 164 19.90 -39.45 25.20
N THR A 165 19.40 -40.68 25.12
CA THR A 165 18.86 -41.25 23.87
C THR A 165 17.56 -40.59 23.38
N ASN A 166 16.69 -40.11 24.27
CA ASN A 166 15.42 -39.50 23.86
C ASN A 166 15.58 -38.15 23.14
N GLN A 167 16.64 -37.39 23.42
CA GLN A 167 16.86 -36.07 22.79
C GLN A 167 17.36 -36.18 21.35
N LEU A 168 18.12 -37.22 21.01
CA LEU A 168 18.64 -37.42 19.66
C LEU A 168 17.52 -37.88 18.72
N GLU A 169 16.66 -38.80 19.14
CA GLU A 169 15.49 -39.23 18.35
C GLU A 169 14.49 -38.08 18.15
N GLU A 170 14.15 -37.34 19.21
CA GLU A 170 13.33 -36.12 19.09
C GLU A 170 13.95 -35.07 18.14
N SER A 171 15.28 -34.93 18.13
CA SER A 171 15.95 -33.99 17.22
C SER A 171 15.79 -34.40 15.75
N THR A 172 15.86 -35.69 15.43
CA THR A 172 15.68 -36.19 14.06
C THR A 172 14.23 -36.07 13.57
N GLU A 173 13.26 -36.29 14.45
CA GLU A 173 11.84 -36.10 14.15
C GLU A 173 11.50 -34.63 13.94
N ARG A 174 12.05 -33.73 14.78
CA ARG A 174 11.92 -32.27 14.60
C ARG A 174 12.50 -31.81 13.26
N VAL A 175 13.66 -32.36 12.84
CA VAL A 175 14.26 -32.06 11.53
C VAL A 175 13.40 -32.58 10.38
N ARG A 176 12.82 -33.78 10.48
CA ARG A 176 11.87 -34.30 9.47
C ARG A 176 10.60 -33.47 9.39
N ALA A 177 9.99 -33.13 10.53
CA ALA A 177 8.80 -32.29 10.58
C ALA A 177 9.07 -30.89 9.99
N ALA A 178 10.21 -30.28 10.36
CA ALA A 178 10.64 -29.00 9.78
C ALA A 178 10.83 -29.11 8.26
N SER A 179 11.41 -30.20 7.77
CA SER A 179 11.60 -30.42 6.33
C SER A 179 10.26 -30.51 5.58
N VAL A 180 9.25 -31.18 6.14
CA VAL A 180 7.89 -31.26 5.57
C VAL A 180 7.21 -29.89 5.56
N ILE A 181 7.27 -29.15 6.67
CA ILE A 181 6.70 -27.79 6.76
C ILE A 181 7.39 -26.85 5.76
N GLN A 182 8.71 -26.93 5.64
CA GLN A 182 9.45 -26.10 4.69
C GLN A 182 9.16 -26.49 3.24
N ALA A 183 9.05 -27.79 2.92
CA ALA A 183 8.72 -28.25 1.58
C ALA A 183 7.30 -27.80 1.17
N THR A 184 6.32 -27.94 2.07
CA THR A 184 4.95 -27.49 1.82
C THR A 184 4.87 -25.97 1.66
N TRP A 185 5.60 -25.21 2.48
CA TRP A 185 5.69 -23.75 2.35
C TRP A 185 6.36 -23.31 1.03
N ARG A 186 7.53 -23.87 0.68
CA ARG A 186 8.20 -23.59 -0.60
C ARG A 186 7.28 -23.89 -1.78
N SER A 187 6.55 -25.00 -1.71
CA SER A 187 5.56 -25.38 -2.73
C SER A 187 4.39 -24.39 -2.82
N TYR A 188 3.83 -23.96 -1.68
CA TYR A 188 2.79 -22.92 -1.63
C TYR A 188 3.28 -21.60 -2.21
N GLN A 189 4.49 -21.16 -1.84
CA GLN A 189 5.11 -19.94 -2.32
C GLN A 189 5.27 -19.97 -3.85
N THR A 190 5.75 -21.08 -4.42
CA THR A 190 5.88 -21.27 -5.87
C THR A 190 4.52 -21.22 -6.56
N ARG A 191 3.53 -21.95 -6.05
CA ARG A 191 2.15 -21.93 -6.59
C ARG A 191 1.56 -20.51 -6.58
N ARG A 192 1.78 -19.76 -5.50
CA ARG A 192 1.31 -18.37 -5.40
C ARG A 192 2.02 -17.46 -6.40
N ARG A 193 3.33 -17.63 -6.61
CA ARG A 193 4.10 -16.90 -7.63
C ARG A 193 3.58 -17.19 -9.04
N VAL A 194 3.37 -18.46 -9.39
CA VAL A 194 2.81 -18.87 -10.70
C VAL A 194 1.41 -18.29 -10.92
N LYS A 195 0.53 -18.37 -9.91
CA LYS A 195 -0.82 -17.80 -9.98
C LYS A 195 -0.79 -16.28 -10.21
N ASN A 196 0.14 -15.58 -9.55
CA ASN A 196 0.33 -14.14 -9.75
C ASN A 196 0.87 -13.80 -11.15
N LEU A 197 1.80 -14.60 -11.70
CA LEU A 197 2.29 -14.43 -13.07
C LEU A 197 1.16 -14.60 -14.09
N ASN A 198 0.33 -15.64 -13.95
CA ASN A 198 -0.82 -15.85 -14.84
C ASN A 198 -1.81 -14.67 -14.82
N ARG A 199 -2.04 -14.06 -13.65
CA ARG A 199 -2.83 -12.83 -13.53
C ARG A 199 -2.18 -11.64 -14.23
N ALA A 200 -0.87 -11.47 -14.10
CA ALA A 200 -0.13 -10.42 -14.77
C ALA A 200 -0.20 -10.56 -16.31
N VAL A 201 0.02 -11.78 -16.83
CA VAL A 201 -0.09 -12.09 -18.26
C VAL A 201 -1.51 -11.85 -18.77
N SER A 202 -2.53 -12.30 -18.04
CA SER A 202 -3.94 -12.08 -18.40
C SER A 202 -4.30 -10.59 -18.45
N THR A 203 -3.71 -9.79 -17.54
CA THR A 203 -3.92 -8.34 -17.51
C THR A 203 -3.22 -7.66 -18.68
N LEU A 204 -2.00 -8.08 -19.01
CA LEU A 204 -1.27 -7.60 -20.18
C LEU A 204 -2.01 -7.93 -21.48
N GLN A 205 -2.48 -9.17 -21.65
CA GLN A 205 -3.25 -9.59 -22.82
C GLN A 205 -4.56 -8.80 -22.95
N ARG A 206 -5.29 -8.57 -21.84
CA ARG A 206 -6.49 -7.73 -21.85
C ARG A 206 -6.20 -6.30 -22.27
N ARG A 207 -5.14 -5.69 -21.72
CA ARG A 207 -4.70 -4.34 -22.11
C ARG A 207 -4.30 -4.29 -23.58
N TYR A 208 -3.56 -5.27 -24.08
CA TYR A 208 -3.15 -5.35 -25.48
C TYR A 208 -4.37 -5.46 -26.41
N ARG A 209 -5.31 -6.37 -26.13
CA ARG A 209 -6.54 -6.54 -26.91
C ARG A 209 -7.42 -5.28 -26.87
N SER A 210 -7.52 -4.62 -25.71
CA SER A 210 -8.26 -3.36 -25.60
C SER A 210 -7.61 -2.25 -26.43
N ARG A 211 -6.29 -2.12 -26.36
CA ARG A 211 -5.53 -1.15 -27.15
C ARG A 211 -5.71 -1.39 -28.65
N ARG A 212 -5.61 -2.65 -29.09
CA ARG A 212 -5.86 -3.04 -30.48
C ARG A 212 -7.26 -2.69 -30.97
N ARG A 213 -8.30 -2.94 -30.15
CA ARG A 213 -9.68 -2.55 -30.49
C ARG A 213 -9.83 -1.03 -30.61
N HIS A 214 -9.30 -0.27 -29.66
CA HIS A 214 -9.33 1.19 -29.76
C HIS A 214 -8.57 1.73 -30.98
N GLU A 215 -7.42 1.16 -31.33
CA GLU A 215 -6.70 1.54 -32.54
C GLU A 215 -7.54 1.29 -33.80
N GLN A 216 -8.25 0.16 -33.87
CA GLN A 216 -9.16 -0.18 -34.97
C GLN A 216 -10.37 0.77 -35.03
N GLU A 217 -11.07 0.97 -33.91
CA GLU A 217 -12.20 1.91 -33.79
C GLU A 217 -11.79 3.33 -34.20
N GLN A 218 -10.59 3.77 -33.81
CA GLN A 218 -10.05 5.08 -34.22
C GLN A 218 -9.81 5.14 -35.72
N GLN A 219 -9.21 4.11 -36.33
CA GLN A 219 -8.99 4.05 -37.78
C GLN A 219 -10.30 4.01 -38.56
N GLU A 220 -11.30 3.27 -38.09
CA GLU A 220 -12.64 3.24 -38.68
C GLU A 220 -13.33 4.60 -38.57
N ALA A 221 -13.29 5.23 -37.38
CA ALA A 221 -13.83 6.57 -37.18
C ALA A 221 -13.10 7.62 -38.04
N GLN A 222 -11.79 7.47 -38.27
CA GLN A 222 -11.04 8.32 -39.19
C GLN A 222 -11.50 8.13 -40.63
N ARG A 223 -11.61 6.89 -41.10
CA ARG A 223 -12.11 6.56 -42.45
C ARG A 223 -13.52 7.10 -42.68
N GLN A 224 -14.44 6.88 -41.72
CA GLN A 224 -15.80 7.42 -41.78
C GLN A 224 -15.78 8.96 -41.84
N LYS A 225 -14.92 9.63 -41.06
CA LYS A 225 -14.78 11.10 -41.11
C LYS A 225 -14.24 11.58 -42.46
N GLU A 226 -13.28 10.88 -43.04
CA GLU A 226 -12.72 11.20 -44.35
C GLU A 226 -13.75 11.01 -45.46
N GLU A 227 -14.51 9.92 -45.41
CA GLU A 227 -15.60 9.66 -46.34
C GLU A 227 -16.69 10.72 -46.24
N LEU A 228 -17.12 11.09 -45.02
CA LEU A 228 -18.08 12.18 -44.82
C LEU A 228 -17.53 13.52 -45.34
N LYS A 229 -16.24 13.83 -45.11
CA LYS A 229 -15.61 15.03 -45.67
C LYS A 229 -15.63 15.02 -47.20
N TYR A 230 -15.32 13.88 -47.81
CA TYR A 230 -15.36 13.71 -49.26
C TYR A 230 -16.79 13.90 -49.80
N GLN A 231 -17.79 13.24 -49.19
CA GLN A 231 -19.20 13.38 -49.56
C GLN A 231 -19.67 14.84 -49.46
N VAL A 232 -19.30 15.55 -48.39
CA VAL A 232 -19.61 16.98 -48.23
C VAL A 232 -18.93 17.82 -49.31
N CYS A 233 -17.67 17.53 -49.66
CA CYS A 233 -16.94 18.22 -50.71
C CYS A 233 -17.62 18.04 -52.08
N VAL A 234 -17.98 16.79 -52.43
CA VAL A 234 -18.67 16.46 -53.68
C VAL A 234 -20.03 17.15 -53.74
N ARG A 235 -20.84 17.07 -52.67
CA ARG A 235 -22.14 17.75 -52.60
C ARG A 235 -21.99 19.26 -52.78
N ARG A 236 -20.99 19.89 -52.13
CA ARG A 236 -20.69 21.32 -52.31
C ARG A 236 -20.29 21.65 -53.74
N GLN A 237 -19.49 20.81 -54.39
CA GLN A 237 -19.07 21.01 -55.78
C GLN A 237 -20.27 20.90 -56.73
N GLN A 238 -21.13 19.89 -56.53
CA GLN A 238 -22.37 19.72 -57.29
C GLN A 238 -23.30 20.92 -57.11
N ALA A 239 -23.52 21.38 -55.87
CA ALA A 239 -24.34 22.57 -55.58
C ALA A 239 -23.76 23.84 -56.22
N ARG A 240 -22.42 24.01 -56.20
CA ARG A 240 -21.77 25.12 -56.92
C ARG A 240 -22.03 25.01 -58.41
N ARG A 241 -21.82 23.85 -59.02
CA ARG A 241 -22.05 23.66 -60.47
C ARG A 241 -23.51 23.96 -60.84
N SER A 242 -24.47 23.43 -60.09
CA SER A 242 -25.90 23.66 -60.36
C SER A 242 -26.31 25.12 -60.15
N PHE A 243 -25.71 25.82 -59.17
CA PHE A 243 -25.88 27.26 -58.98
C PHE A 243 -25.36 28.06 -60.17
N HIS A 244 -24.11 27.82 -60.60
CA HIS A 244 -23.52 28.54 -61.73
C HIS A 244 -24.29 28.26 -63.03
N GLN A 245 -24.75 27.02 -63.25
CA GLN A 245 -25.59 26.67 -64.39
C GLN A 245 -26.91 27.44 -64.39
N ARG A 246 -27.58 27.55 -63.25
CA ARG A 246 -28.82 28.34 -63.12
C ARG A 246 -28.57 29.84 -63.32
N GLN A 247 -27.51 30.37 -62.73
CA GLN A 247 -27.12 31.77 -62.91
C GLN A 247 -26.84 32.09 -64.38
N LEU A 248 -26.13 31.22 -65.10
CA LEU A 248 -25.88 31.36 -66.54
C LEU A 248 -27.19 31.36 -67.35
N ARG A 249 -28.12 30.44 -67.05
CA ARG A 249 -29.43 30.41 -67.72
C ARG A 249 -30.24 31.69 -67.48
N LEU A 250 -30.23 32.21 -66.26
CA LEU A 250 -30.94 33.44 -65.91
C LEU A 250 -30.33 34.66 -66.60
N LEU A 251 -28.99 34.75 -66.66
CA LEU A 251 -28.30 35.82 -67.40
C LEU A 251 -28.55 35.76 -68.91
N GLN A 252 -28.78 34.57 -69.49
CA GLN A 252 -29.14 34.42 -70.91
C GLN A 252 -30.56 34.92 -71.23
N LEU A 253 -31.47 34.91 -70.25
CA LEU A 253 -32.87 35.33 -70.41
C LEU A 253 -33.10 36.81 -70.09
N LEU A 254 -32.19 37.45 -69.35
CA LEU A 254 -32.33 38.83 -68.90
C LEU A 254 -32.01 39.84 -70.01
N PRO A 255 -32.78 40.95 -70.11
CA PRO A 255 -32.41 42.09 -70.93
C PRO A 255 -31.06 42.70 -70.49
N PRO A 256 -30.22 43.19 -71.43
CA PRO A 256 -28.87 43.69 -71.12
C PRO A 256 -28.87 44.86 -70.13
N GLU A 257 -29.90 45.71 -70.15
CA GLU A 257 -30.07 46.84 -69.22
C GLU A 257 -30.27 46.38 -67.76
N GLN A 258 -30.81 45.18 -67.54
CA GLN A 258 -31.12 44.65 -66.21
C GLN A 258 -30.00 43.80 -65.61
N VAL A 259 -28.95 43.49 -66.40
CA VAL A 259 -27.84 42.63 -65.95
C VAL A 259 -27.01 43.31 -64.86
N GLN A 260 -26.66 44.59 -65.01
CA GLN A 260 -25.89 45.32 -64.00
C GLN A 260 -26.61 45.47 -62.64
N PRO A 261 -27.86 45.95 -62.57
CA PRO A 261 -28.55 46.10 -61.29
C PRO A 261 -28.74 44.74 -60.58
N TYR A 262 -28.97 43.66 -61.34
CA TYR A 262 -29.01 42.30 -60.79
C TYR A 262 -27.67 41.89 -60.15
N LEU A 263 -26.54 42.10 -60.84
CA LEU A 263 -25.21 41.75 -60.31
C LEU A 263 -24.83 42.57 -59.06
N GLU A 264 -25.23 43.84 -59.01
CA GLU A 264 -25.05 44.68 -57.81
C GLU A 264 -25.86 44.18 -56.62
N GLU A 265 -27.12 43.79 -56.86
CA GLU A 265 -27.98 43.23 -55.83
C GLU A 265 -27.43 41.89 -55.31
N CYS A 266 -26.89 41.04 -56.19
CA CYS A 266 -26.17 39.83 -55.78
C CYS A 266 -24.95 40.14 -54.90
N LYS A 267 -24.16 41.18 -55.24
CA LYS A 267 -23.02 41.61 -54.41
C LYS A 267 -23.45 42.11 -53.05
N ARG A 268 -24.51 42.94 -52.97
CA ARG A 268 -25.06 43.45 -51.70
C ARG A 268 -25.54 42.30 -50.81
N ARG A 269 -26.30 41.36 -51.37
CA ARG A 269 -26.80 40.18 -50.63
C ARG A 269 -25.67 39.26 -50.16
N ALA A 270 -24.68 39.00 -51.01
CA ALA A 270 -23.49 38.24 -50.62
C ALA A 270 -22.74 38.93 -49.47
N ALA A 271 -22.59 40.26 -49.51
CA ALA A 271 -21.97 41.02 -48.42
C ALA A 271 -22.74 40.87 -47.10
N ILE A 272 -24.08 40.94 -47.13
CA ILE A 272 -24.93 40.76 -45.93
C ILE A 272 -24.73 39.37 -45.34
N VAL A 273 -24.73 38.32 -46.17
CA VAL A 273 -24.51 36.93 -45.71
C VAL A 273 -23.11 36.76 -45.12
N ILE A 274 -22.06 37.26 -45.78
CA ILE A 274 -20.68 37.18 -45.26
C ILE A 274 -20.57 37.90 -43.91
N GLN A 275 -21.15 39.10 -43.80
CA GLN A 275 -21.13 39.89 -42.57
C GLN A 275 -21.91 39.22 -41.44
N SER A 276 -23.08 38.64 -41.70
CA SER A 276 -23.87 37.95 -40.67
C SER A 276 -23.14 36.70 -40.16
N PHE A 277 -22.55 35.91 -41.05
CA PHE A 277 -21.71 34.77 -40.68
C PHE A 277 -20.48 35.18 -39.87
N TRP A 278 -19.81 36.27 -40.26
CA TRP A 278 -18.66 36.80 -39.53
C TRP A 278 -19.03 37.25 -38.11
N ARG A 279 -20.14 38.00 -37.96
CA ARG A 279 -20.67 38.39 -36.65
C ARG A 279 -20.94 37.16 -35.79
N GLY A 280 -21.61 36.14 -36.33
CA GLY A 280 -21.87 34.89 -35.63
C GLY A 280 -20.60 34.11 -35.27
N PHE A 281 -19.61 34.04 -36.17
CA PHE A 281 -18.32 33.41 -35.90
C PHE A 281 -17.57 34.12 -34.76
N ARG A 282 -17.56 35.45 -34.77
CA ARG A 282 -16.93 36.27 -33.73
C ARG A 282 -17.55 36.01 -32.36
N GLU A 283 -18.87 36.00 -32.26
CA GLU A 283 -19.55 35.74 -30.97
C GLU A 283 -19.36 34.30 -30.50
N ARG A 284 -19.43 33.29 -31.39
CA ARG A 284 -19.13 31.90 -31.03
C ARG A 284 -17.69 31.73 -30.55
N ARG A 285 -16.74 32.43 -31.16
CA ARG A 285 -15.34 32.42 -30.73
C ARG A 285 -15.16 33.07 -29.36
N ARG A 286 -15.81 34.22 -29.13
CA ARG A 286 -15.85 34.89 -27.82
C ARG A 286 -16.42 33.96 -26.76
N TYR A 287 -17.60 33.39 -26.99
CA TYR A 287 -18.24 32.45 -26.07
C TYR A 287 -17.37 31.24 -25.75
N LYS A 288 -16.77 30.60 -26.77
CA LYS A 288 -15.84 29.47 -26.56
C LYS A 288 -14.62 29.86 -25.72
N ASN A 289 -14.07 31.05 -25.95
CA ASN A 289 -12.96 31.56 -25.15
C ASN A 289 -13.40 31.82 -23.71
N THR A 290 -14.52 32.52 -23.50
CA THR A 290 -15.08 32.78 -22.16
C THR A 290 -15.38 31.49 -21.41
N LEU A 291 -16.01 30.50 -22.07
CA LEU A 291 -16.29 29.20 -21.48
C LEU A 291 -15.01 28.46 -21.09
N ARG A 292 -13.98 28.46 -21.96
CA ARG A 292 -12.67 27.87 -21.62
C ARG A 292 -12.01 28.59 -20.45
N HIS A 293 -12.08 29.92 -20.40
CA HIS A 293 -11.52 30.70 -19.29
C HIS A 293 -12.27 30.41 -17.99
N ALA A 294 -13.60 30.33 -18.03
CA ALA A 294 -14.43 29.99 -16.87
C ALA A 294 -14.15 28.57 -16.35
N LEU A 295 -14.05 27.58 -17.25
CA LEU A 295 -13.69 26.20 -16.89
C LEU A 295 -12.29 26.15 -16.26
N ARG A 296 -11.29 26.81 -16.87
CA ARG A 296 -9.93 26.89 -16.29
C ARG A 296 -9.93 27.58 -14.93
N GLN A 297 -10.70 28.65 -14.76
CA GLN A 297 -10.83 29.33 -13.47
C GLN A 297 -11.45 28.41 -12.41
N LYS A 298 -12.49 27.65 -12.76
CA LYS A 298 -13.07 26.64 -11.85
C LYS A 298 -12.06 25.56 -11.49
N ASP A 299 -11.33 25.02 -12.45
CA ASP A 299 -10.29 24.00 -12.19
C ASP A 299 -9.20 24.53 -11.23
N ILE A 300 -8.76 25.79 -11.43
CA ILE A 300 -7.79 26.46 -10.55
C ILE A 300 -8.38 26.65 -9.14
N GLN A 301 -9.63 27.10 -9.03
CA GLN A 301 -10.32 27.27 -7.75
C GLN A 301 -10.44 25.94 -6.99
N GLU A 302 -10.83 24.87 -7.69
CA GLU A 302 -10.91 23.53 -7.11
C GLU A 302 -9.54 23.02 -6.66
N GLN A 303 -8.50 23.25 -7.45
CA GLN A 303 -7.14 22.84 -7.09
C GLN A 303 -6.60 23.63 -5.89
N ALA A 304 -6.87 24.93 -5.83
CA ALA A 304 -6.55 25.78 -4.68
C ALA A 304 -7.29 25.30 -3.43
N ALA A 305 -8.59 25.03 -3.54
CA ALA A 305 -9.41 24.50 -2.44
C ALA A 305 -8.88 23.16 -1.93
N ARG A 306 -8.55 22.21 -2.83
CA ARG A 306 -7.94 20.91 -2.45
C ARG A 306 -6.60 21.10 -1.76
N THR A 307 -5.80 22.07 -2.21
CA THR A 307 -4.49 22.37 -1.60
C THR A 307 -4.65 22.93 -0.19
N LEU A 308 -5.54 23.90 0.00
CA LEU A 308 -5.89 24.46 1.31
C LEU A 308 -6.46 23.39 2.25
N GLN A 309 -7.44 22.60 1.78
CA GLN A 309 -8.03 21.52 2.57
C GLN A 309 -6.98 20.50 3.02
N ARG A 310 -6.04 20.12 2.15
CA ARG A 310 -4.92 19.23 2.51
C ARG A 310 -3.97 19.88 3.52
N ALA A 311 -3.65 21.16 3.33
CA ALA A 311 -2.78 21.89 4.25
C ALA A 311 -3.42 21.98 5.65
N VAL A 312 -4.71 22.31 5.72
CA VAL A 312 -5.49 22.35 6.97
C VAL A 312 -5.55 20.97 7.62
N ARG A 313 -5.85 19.91 6.87
CA ARG A 313 -5.86 18.54 7.42
C ARG A 313 -4.49 18.16 8.01
N ARG A 314 -3.40 18.44 7.29
CA ARG A 314 -2.03 18.21 7.80
C ARG A 314 -1.73 19.06 9.04
N PHE A 315 -2.20 20.30 9.08
CA PHE A 315 -2.07 21.17 10.24
C PHE A 315 -2.85 20.63 11.45
N LEU A 316 -4.07 20.14 11.23
CA LEU A 316 -4.90 19.52 12.26
C LEU A 316 -4.31 18.19 12.72
N GLU A 317 -3.78 17.35 11.82
CA GLU A 317 -3.04 16.13 12.15
C GLU A 317 -1.78 16.43 12.98
N LYS A 318 -1.05 17.50 12.66
CA LYS A 318 0.08 17.97 13.49
C LYS A 318 -0.36 18.50 14.86
N ARG A 319 -1.59 19.02 14.99
CA ARG A 319 -2.18 19.43 16.27
C ARG A 319 -2.87 18.30 17.03
N ALA A 320 -3.25 17.21 16.37
CA ALA A 320 -3.88 16.05 17.00
C ALA A 320 -3.02 15.39 18.09
N PRO A 321 -1.68 15.23 17.97
CA PRO A 321 -0.87 14.72 19.09
C PRO A 321 -0.72 15.73 20.23
N ALA A 322 -0.95 17.03 20.00
CA ALA A 322 -1.00 18.05 21.04
C ALA A 322 -2.39 18.17 21.71
N LYS A 323 -3.43 17.66 21.05
CA LYS A 323 -4.79 17.50 21.59
C LYS A 323 -5.05 16.02 21.89
N VAL A 324 -4.46 15.53 22.97
CA VAL A 324 -5.06 14.40 23.71
C VAL A 324 -6.51 14.82 24.02
N PRO A 325 -7.52 13.97 23.76
CA PRO A 325 -8.91 14.34 23.93
C PRO A 325 -9.24 14.46 25.42
N PHE A 326 -9.08 15.65 25.98
CA PHE A 326 -9.99 16.10 27.01
C PHE A 326 -11.35 16.25 26.32
N LEU A 327 -12.28 15.36 26.66
CA LEU A 327 -13.71 15.60 26.49
C LEU A 327 -14.03 16.92 27.19
N VAL A 328 -14.03 18.04 26.45
CA VAL A 328 -14.49 19.32 26.96
C VAL A 328 -15.87 19.56 26.36
N PRO A 329 -16.92 19.66 27.21
CA PRO A 329 -18.25 20.08 26.82
C PRO A 329 -18.23 21.45 26.15
N LEU A 330 -19.30 21.75 25.43
CA LEU A 330 -19.60 23.04 24.83
C LEU A 330 -19.09 24.23 25.66
N TRP A 331 -18.55 25.21 24.92
CA TRP A 331 -17.86 26.45 25.31
C TRP A 331 -18.65 27.43 26.20
N ILE A 332 -19.45 26.94 27.14
CA ILE A 332 -20.26 27.71 28.06
C ILE A 332 -19.85 27.27 29.48
N GLY A 333 -19.04 28.10 30.14
CA GLY A 333 -18.73 27.96 31.57
C GLY A 333 -17.53 27.07 31.90
N GLN A 334 -16.32 27.40 31.42
CA GLN A 334 -15.11 26.92 32.08
C GLN A 334 -14.91 27.72 33.37
N GLU A 335 -14.92 27.05 34.53
CA GLU A 335 -14.44 27.60 35.79
C GLU A 335 -12.97 28.01 35.63
N GLY A 336 -12.69 29.31 35.72
CA GLY A 336 -11.33 29.86 35.61
C GLY A 336 -11.13 30.90 34.51
N LEU A 337 -12.11 31.16 33.64
CA LEU A 337 -12.13 32.36 32.77
C LEU A 337 -12.91 33.50 33.44
N THR A 338 -12.54 33.83 34.68
CA THR A 338 -12.91 35.11 35.31
C THR A 338 -12.36 36.27 34.49
N ASP A 339 -13.00 37.44 34.53
CA ASP A 339 -12.56 38.60 33.75
C ASP A 339 -11.12 39.02 34.08
N SER A 340 -10.67 38.76 35.30
CA SER A 340 -9.27 38.89 35.71
C SER A 340 -8.34 37.94 34.93
N ARG A 341 -8.68 36.66 34.81
CA ARG A 341 -7.88 35.69 34.05
C ARG A 341 -7.91 35.99 32.55
N ARG A 342 -9.04 36.52 32.05
CA ARG A 342 -9.16 37.01 30.67
C ARG A 342 -8.20 38.17 30.42
N ALA A 343 -8.12 39.12 31.34
CA ALA A 343 -7.18 40.24 31.26
C ALA A 343 -5.71 39.77 31.37
N GLU A 344 -5.40 38.80 32.24
CA GLU A 344 -4.06 38.21 32.33
C GLU A 344 -3.64 37.52 31.02
N LEU A 345 -4.54 36.74 30.42
CA LEU A 345 -4.28 36.07 29.14
C LEU A 345 -4.16 37.08 28.00
N GLN A 346 -4.98 38.12 28.00
CA GLN A 346 -4.87 39.24 27.07
C GLN A 346 -3.48 39.90 27.21
N GLN A 347 -3.05 40.15 28.44
CA GLN A 347 -1.74 40.74 28.73
C GLN A 347 -0.58 39.82 28.32
N GLN A 348 -0.71 38.50 28.48
CA GLN A 348 0.28 37.53 27.97
C GLN A 348 0.37 37.53 26.45
N VAL A 349 -0.76 37.66 25.75
CA VAL A 349 -0.80 37.77 24.30
C VAL A 349 -0.21 39.10 23.84
N ASP A 350 -0.55 40.21 24.49
CA ASP A 350 -0.01 41.54 24.18
C ASP A 350 1.51 41.60 24.43
N ASN A 351 1.98 40.98 25.53
CA ASN A 351 3.42 40.82 25.82
C ASN A 351 4.11 39.95 24.77
N TYR A 352 3.46 38.89 24.29
CA TYR A 352 4.04 38.06 23.23
C TYR A 352 4.13 38.80 21.89
N ILE A 353 3.09 39.57 21.55
CA ILE A 353 3.02 40.39 20.33
C ILE A 353 4.04 41.54 20.38
N SER A 354 4.26 42.14 21.55
CA SER A 354 5.26 43.21 21.71
C SER A 354 6.69 42.69 21.53
N VAL A 355 6.98 41.49 22.03
CA VAL A 355 8.26 40.79 21.82
C VAL A 355 8.43 40.31 20.37
N HIS A 356 7.34 39.93 19.70
CA HIS A 356 7.34 39.40 18.33
C HIS A 356 6.63 40.33 17.35
N ARG A 357 7.08 41.58 17.30
CA ARG A 357 6.48 42.59 16.43
C ARG A 357 6.67 42.20 14.96
N SER A 358 5.57 42.06 14.24
CA SER A 358 5.63 41.72 12.81
C SER A 358 6.29 42.87 12.04
N SER A 359 7.33 42.57 11.25
CA SER A 359 8.02 43.58 10.42
C SER A 359 7.22 44.01 9.19
N ARG A 360 6.16 43.26 8.84
CA ARG A 360 5.47 43.38 7.55
C ARG A 360 4.16 44.17 7.60
N VAL A 361 3.53 44.25 8.76
CA VAL A 361 2.22 44.89 8.93
C VAL A 361 2.21 45.66 10.24
N SER A 362 1.81 46.92 10.18
CA SER A 362 1.69 47.76 11.37
C SER A 362 0.48 47.30 12.22
N PRO A 363 0.48 47.53 13.54
CA PRO A 363 -0.67 47.15 14.38
C PRO A 363 -1.97 47.85 13.94
N GLU A 364 -1.86 49.07 13.43
CA GLU A 364 -2.98 49.87 12.92
C GLU A 364 -3.55 49.29 11.61
N GLU A 365 -2.68 48.79 10.74
CA GLU A 365 -3.07 48.04 9.53
C GLU A 365 -3.77 46.73 9.88
N CYS A 366 -3.32 46.03 10.93
CA CYS A 366 -3.99 44.82 11.40
C CYS A 366 -5.40 45.11 11.95
N VAL A 367 -5.57 46.21 12.70
CA VAL A 367 -6.87 46.61 13.25
C VAL A 367 -7.83 47.04 12.12
N SER A 368 -7.35 47.83 11.16
CA SER A 368 -8.16 48.24 10.01
C SER A 368 -8.54 47.05 9.13
N LEU A 369 -7.61 46.13 8.84
CA LEU A 369 -7.90 44.88 8.13
C LEU A 369 -8.92 44.02 8.90
N HIS A 370 -8.81 43.93 10.23
CA HIS A 370 -9.80 43.21 11.03
C HIS A 370 -11.19 43.82 10.88
N GLN A 371 -11.31 45.14 10.96
CA GLN A 371 -12.58 45.85 10.79
C GLN A 371 -13.15 45.65 9.37
N GLU A 372 -12.32 45.75 8.34
CA GLU A 372 -12.71 45.51 6.95
C GLU A 372 -13.23 44.09 6.74
N VAL A 373 -12.52 43.09 7.28
CA VAL A 373 -12.94 41.68 7.19
C VAL A 373 -14.26 41.44 7.92
N GLN A 374 -14.49 42.08 9.08
CA GLN A 374 -15.77 41.97 9.80
C GLN A 374 -16.92 42.57 8.99
N LEU A 375 -16.70 43.72 8.35
CA LEU A 375 -17.70 44.34 7.48
C LEU A 375 -18.02 43.49 6.25
N LEU A 376 -16.99 42.92 5.60
CA LEU A 376 -17.17 42.01 4.47
C LEU A 376 -17.92 40.74 4.88
N LEU A 377 -17.63 40.19 6.06
CA LEU A 377 -18.35 39.04 6.60
C LEU A 377 -19.83 39.36 6.83
N GLN A 378 -20.13 40.51 7.44
CA GLN A 378 -21.51 40.96 7.63
C GLN A 378 -22.24 41.13 6.29
N ALA A 379 -21.58 41.71 5.29
CA ALA A 379 -22.16 41.89 3.95
C ALA A 379 -22.46 40.54 3.27
N GLU A 380 -21.54 39.57 3.34
CA GLU A 380 -21.77 38.23 2.76
C GLU A 380 -22.85 37.44 3.50
N LEU A 381 -22.94 37.57 4.83
CA LEU A 381 -24.03 36.96 5.61
C LEU A 381 -25.40 37.53 5.20
N GLN A 382 -25.50 38.85 5.04
CA GLN A 382 -26.71 39.52 4.54
C GLN A 382 -27.05 39.09 3.09
N ARG A 383 -26.03 38.94 2.23
CA ARG A 383 -26.22 38.44 0.85
C ARG A 383 -26.75 37.01 0.84
N GLY A 384 -26.26 36.17 1.75
CA GLY A 384 -26.73 34.79 1.92
C GLY A 384 -28.19 34.70 2.36
N ASP A 385 -28.67 35.63 3.19
CA ASP A 385 -30.10 35.73 3.54
C ASP A 385 -30.95 36.15 2.34
N TYR A 386 -30.47 37.11 1.54
CA TYR A 386 -31.15 37.54 0.32
C TYR A 386 -31.30 36.39 -0.70
N TYR A 387 -30.22 35.66 -0.98
CA TYR A 387 -30.27 34.53 -1.92
C TYR A 387 -31.20 33.42 -1.45
N ARG A 388 -31.19 33.07 -0.15
CA ARG A 388 -32.11 32.07 0.40
C ARG A 388 -33.57 32.47 0.22
N ARG A 389 -33.91 33.76 0.38
CA ARG A 389 -35.26 34.27 0.12
C ARG A 389 -35.64 34.20 -1.35
N GLU A 390 -34.70 34.52 -2.25
CA GLU A 390 -34.96 34.43 -3.69
C GLU A 390 -35.11 32.97 -4.15
N GLU A 391 -34.31 32.05 -3.63
CA GLU A 391 -34.47 30.61 -3.86
C GLU A 391 -35.82 30.10 -3.37
N GLN A 392 -36.25 30.50 -2.17
CA GLN A 392 -37.58 30.18 -1.64
C GLN A 392 -38.69 30.75 -2.53
N ARG A 393 -38.53 31.98 -3.03
CA ARG A 393 -39.49 32.61 -3.95
C ARG A 393 -39.58 31.85 -5.27
N VAL A 394 -38.44 31.50 -5.87
CA VAL A 394 -38.39 30.72 -7.11
C VAL A 394 -39.01 29.34 -6.90
N ALA A 395 -38.69 28.65 -5.80
CA ALA A 395 -39.27 27.36 -5.47
C ALA A 395 -40.80 27.44 -5.30
N ALA A 396 -41.31 28.49 -4.65
CA ALA A 396 -42.75 28.71 -4.51
C ALA A 396 -43.42 28.97 -5.86
N VAL A 397 -42.81 29.79 -6.74
CA VAL A 397 -43.32 30.02 -8.10
C VAL A 397 -43.34 28.72 -8.90
N LEU A 398 -42.28 27.93 -8.84
CA LEU A 398 -42.21 26.64 -9.53
C LEU A 398 -43.30 25.67 -9.03
N ALA A 399 -43.50 25.59 -7.71
CA ALA A 399 -44.57 24.78 -7.13
C ALA A 399 -45.95 25.25 -7.62
N CYS A 400 -46.22 26.55 -7.61
CA CYS A 400 -47.46 27.12 -8.14
C CYS A 400 -47.65 26.83 -9.64
N THR A 401 -46.60 26.91 -10.45
CA THR A 401 -46.70 26.56 -11.88
C THR A 401 -46.98 25.07 -12.07
N HIS A 402 -46.40 24.21 -11.23
CA HIS A 402 -46.63 22.77 -11.32
C HIS A 402 -48.08 22.42 -11.01
N THR A 403 -48.63 22.97 -9.92
CA THR A 403 -50.04 22.75 -9.56
C THR A 403 -51.00 23.29 -10.63
N GLN A 404 -50.68 24.44 -11.26
CA GLN A 404 -51.46 24.96 -12.38
C GLN A 404 -51.40 24.05 -13.62
N LEU A 405 -50.24 23.47 -13.93
CA LEU A 405 -50.09 22.53 -15.04
C LEU A 405 -50.82 21.21 -14.78
N GLU A 406 -50.82 20.71 -13.54
CA GLU A 406 -51.60 19.54 -13.15
C GLU A 406 -53.11 19.79 -13.30
N LEU A 407 -53.59 20.95 -12.85
CA LEU A 407 -54.98 21.37 -13.04
C LEU A 407 -55.37 21.41 -14.53
N LEU A 408 -54.49 21.92 -15.39
CA LEU A 408 -54.74 21.98 -16.85
C LEU A 408 -54.67 20.59 -17.50
N ARG A 409 -53.77 19.71 -17.05
CA ARG A 409 -53.66 18.34 -17.54
C ARG A 409 -54.92 17.54 -17.23
N ASP A 410 -55.46 17.74 -16.03
CA ASP A 410 -56.61 16.99 -15.51
C ASP A 410 -57.93 17.75 -15.79
N ALA A 411 -57.94 18.66 -16.77
CA ALA A 411 -59.10 19.47 -17.12
C ALA A 411 -60.23 18.64 -17.74
N PRO A 412 -61.45 18.66 -17.16
CA PRO A 412 -62.58 17.93 -17.70
C PRO A 412 -63.05 18.50 -19.05
N PRO A 413 -63.63 17.66 -19.93
CA PRO A 413 -64.20 18.13 -21.19
C PRO A 413 -65.35 19.11 -20.94
N LEU A 414 -65.49 20.11 -21.82
CA LEU A 414 -66.46 21.22 -21.69
C LEU A 414 -67.92 20.79 -21.49
N SER A 415 -68.26 19.56 -21.84
CA SER A 415 -69.60 18.97 -21.65
C SER A 415 -69.92 18.55 -20.21
N VAL A 416 -68.93 18.44 -19.31
CA VAL A 416 -69.09 17.89 -17.94
C VAL A 416 -68.69 18.92 -16.86
N VAL A 417 -68.28 20.12 -17.25
CA VAL A 417 -67.73 21.14 -16.33
C VAL A 417 -68.83 21.68 -15.40
N THR A 418 -68.57 21.62 -14.10
CA THR A 418 -69.38 22.30 -13.07
C THR A 418 -68.80 23.68 -12.74
N GLU A 419 -69.64 24.62 -12.26
CA GLU A 419 -69.23 26.00 -11.95
C GLU A 419 -68.09 26.06 -10.92
N MET A 420 -68.07 25.14 -9.96
CA MET A 420 -66.98 24.98 -8.98
C MET A 420 -65.65 24.59 -9.62
N GLN A 421 -65.68 23.77 -10.67
CA GLN A 421 -64.48 23.39 -11.43
C GLN A 421 -64.04 24.51 -12.37
N ALA A 422 -64.96 25.33 -12.90
CA ALA A 422 -64.59 26.51 -13.68
C ALA A 422 -63.87 27.57 -12.82
N ASN A 423 -64.31 27.74 -11.57
CA ASN A 423 -63.71 28.69 -10.63
C ASN A 423 -62.29 28.30 -10.17
N SER A 424 -61.90 27.02 -10.21
CA SER A 424 -60.54 26.60 -9.86
C SER A 424 -59.48 26.97 -10.91
N PHE A 425 -59.89 27.26 -12.16
CA PHE A 425 -59.01 27.75 -13.22
C PHE A 425 -58.81 29.27 -13.20
N LEU A 426 -59.51 29.99 -12.31
CA LEU A 426 -59.33 31.43 -12.16
C LEU A 426 -58.09 31.74 -11.29
N SER A 427 -57.32 32.73 -11.72
CA SER A 427 -56.23 33.27 -10.90
C SER A 427 -56.80 33.86 -9.60
N PRO A 428 -56.19 33.59 -8.42
CA PRO A 428 -56.56 34.22 -7.15
C PRO A 428 -56.38 35.75 -7.16
N SER A 429 -55.49 36.26 -8.03
CA SER A 429 -55.34 37.70 -8.25
C SER A 429 -56.44 38.24 -9.16
N ALA A 430 -57.27 39.13 -8.60
CA ALA A 430 -58.40 39.75 -9.29
C ALA A 430 -57.97 40.58 -10.51
N SER A 431 -56.82 41.26 -10.47
CA SER A 431 -56.32 42.07 -11.58
C SER A 431 -55.87 41.21 -12.77
N ILE A 432 -55.23 40.07 -12.49
CA ILE A 432 -54.84 39.10 -13.52
C ILE A 432 -56.08 38.43 -14.11
N ALA A 433 -57.05 38.04 -13.28
CA ALA A 433 -58.30 37.44 -13.73
C ALA A 433 -59.13 38.41 -14.60
N ALA A 434 -59.20 39.70 -14.24
CA ALA A 434 -59.87 40.72 -15.04
C ALA A 434 -59.18 40.91 -16.40
N ARG A 435 -57.84 41.07 -16.42
CA ARG A 435 -57.07 41.19 -17.67
C ARG A 435 -57.23 39.96 -18.57
N ALA A 436 -57.25 38.77 -18.00
CA ALA A 436 -57.47 37.53 -18.76
C ALA A 436 -58.88 37.49 -19.38
N ARG A 437 -59.90 37.92 -18.64
CA ARG A 437 -61.28 38.08 -19.17
C ARG A 437 -61.34 39.10 -20.30
N ASP A 438 -60.72 40.26 -20.13
CA ASP A 438 -60.70 41.31 -21.16
C ASP A 438 -59.98 40.85 -22.42
N ALA A 439 -58.86 40.14 -22.28
CA ALA A 439 -58.13 39.56 -23.41
C ALA A 439 -58.96 38.47 -24.13
N HIS A 440 -59.63 37.60 -23.38
CA HIS A 440 -60.53 36.60 -23.96
C HIS A 440 -61.71 37.24 -24.69
N ASN A 441 -62.32 38.25 -24.08
CA ASN A 441 -63.40 39.03 -24.71
C ASN A 441 -62.88 39.72 -25.98
N ALA A 442 -61.67 40.28 -25.98
CA ALA A 442 -61.07 40.87 -27.17
C ALA A 442 -60.89 39.85 -28.30
N VAL A 443 -60.40 38.63 -27.98
CA VAL A 443 -60.28 37.53 -28.97
C VAL A 443 -61.65 37.10 -29.51
N LEU A 444 -62.66 36.98 -28.65
CA LEU A 444 -64.02 36.67 -29.09
C LEU A 444 -64.60 37.76 -29.99
N GLN A 445 -64.37 39.03 -29.66
CA GLN A 445 -64.80 40.15 -30.51
C GLN A 445 -64.04 40.15 -31.84
N ALA A 446 -62.73 39.88 -31.84
CA ALA A 446 -61.92 39.78 -33.05
C ALA A 446 -62.41 38.64 -33.97
N SER A 447 -62.75 37.47 -33.41
CA SER A 447 -63.28 36.34 -34.19
C SER A 447 -64.64 36.60 -34.84
N ARG A 448 -65.40 37.58 -34.35
CA ARG A 448 -66.69 38.02 -34.93
C ARG A 448 -66.50 39.06 -36.04
N LEU A 449 -65.30 39.63 -36.18
CA LEU A 449 -65.01 40.59 -37.24
C LEU A 449 -64.66 39.85 -38.55
N PRO A 450 -65.02 40.42 -39.72
CA PRO A 450 -64.63 39.86 -41.01
C PRO A 450 -63.10 39.75 -41.13
N TRP A 451 -62.62 38.69 -41.80
CA TRP A 451 -61.20 38.34 -41.91
C TRP A 451 -60.28 39.50 -42.34
N TRP A 452 -60.78 40.44 -43.15
CA TRP A 452 -60.02 41.61 -43.62
C TRP A 452 -59.72 42.65 -42.52
N ARG A 453 -60.48 42.69 -41.42
CA ARG A 453 -60.18 43.58 -40.27
C ARG A 453 -59.17 42.98 -39.30
N MET A 454 -58.88 41.67 -39.40
CA MET A 454 -57.85 41.01 -38.60
C MET A 454 -56.43 41.16 -39.18
N LEU A 455 -56.29 41.70 -40.40
CA LEU A 455 -55.00 41.90 -41.06
C LEU A 455 -54.25 43.14 -40.55
N GLY A 456 -54.97 44.18 -40.09
CA GLY A 456 -54.38 45.46 -39.71
C GLY A 456 -53.47 45.43 -38.46
N GLU A 457 -53.57 44.41 -37.61
CA GLU A 457 -52.67 44.25 -36.45
C GLU A 457 -51.44 43.37 -36.75
N LEU A 458 -51.46 42.58 -37.83
CA LEU A 458 -50.27 41.84 -38.29
C LEU A 458 -49.34 42.68 -39.19
N ASP A 459 -49.85 43.77 -39.77
CA ASP A 459 -49.13 44.59 -40.77
C ASP A 459 -48.24 45.71 -40.20
N ALA A 460 -47.93 45.71 -38.90
CA ALA A 460 -46.86 46.57 -38.35
C ALA A 460 -45.44 46.04 -38.67
N GLY A 461 -45.33 44.90 -39.35
CA GLY A 461 -44.07 44.45 -39.91
C GLY A 461 -44.24 43.14 -40.63
N VAL A 462 -44.00 43.19 -41.95
CA VAL A 462 -43.75 42.05 -42.84
C VAL A 462 -44.94 41.60 -43.71
N GLY A 463 -44.98 42.15 -44.92
CA GLY A 463 -45.68 41.58 -46.10
C GLY A 463 -45.49 42.51 -47.29
N SER A 464 -44.55 42.28 -48.21
CA SER A 464 -44.87 41.53 -49.44
C SER A 464 -43.60 41.01 -50.17
N GLY A 465 -42.43 41.08 -49.52
CA GLY A 465 -41.18 40.57 -50.11
C GLY A 465 -40.91 39.08 -49.83
N HIS A 466 -41.61 38.46 -48.89
CA HIS A 466 -41.17 37.19 -48.30
C HIS A 466 -41.21 35.98 -49.25
N ALA A 467 -42.17 35.86 -50.18
CA ALA A 467 -42.24 34.70 -51.07
C ALA A 467 -41.08 34.62 -52.07
N HIS A 468 -40.76 35.73 -52.75
CA HIS A 468 -39.64 35.79 -53.70
C HIS A 468 -38.28 35.83 -52.98
N LEU A 469 -38.23 36.39 -51.76
CA LEU A 469 -37.03 36.36 -50.91
C LEU A 469 -36.76 34.96 -50.35
N GLN A 470 -37.78 34.17 -50.03
CA GLN A 470 -37.65 32.81 -49.52
C GLN A 470 -37.20 31.82 -50.60
N GLU A 471 -37.62 32.03 -51.86
CA GLU A 471 -37.10 31.29 -53.02
C GLU A 471 -35.62 31.61 -53.27
N LEU A 472 -35.23 32.89 -53.26
CA LEU A 472 -33.83 33.31 -53.43
C LEU A 472 -32.92 32.95 -52.24
N GLU A 473 -33.44 32.94 -51.00
CA GLU A 473 -32.75 32.42 -49.81
C GLU A 473 -32.60 30.90 -49.86
N ALA A 474 -33.56 30.16 -50.41
CA ALA A 474 -33.40 28.74 -50.69
C ALA A 474 -32.34 28.47 -51.77
N GLU A 475 -32.22 29.37 -52.76
CA GLU A 475 -31.22 29.28 -53.83
C GLU A 475 -29.80 29.61 -53.38
N LEU A 476 -29.61 30.65 -52.57
CA LEU A 476 -28.30 31.01 -51.98
C LEU A 476 -27.96 30.13 -50.76
N GLY A 477 -28.97 29.68 -50.01
CA GLY A 477 -28.85 28.73 -48.91
C GLY A 477 -28.42 27.33 -49.36
N GLY A 478 -28.76 26.94 -50.60
CA GLY A 478 -28.30 25.67 -51.21
C GLY A 478 -26.79 25.56 -51.41
N LEU A 479 -26.05 26.68 -51.45
CA LEU A 479 -24.58 26.69 -51.46
C LEU A 479 -23.96 26.38 -50.08
N PHE A 480 -24.74 26.54 -49.01
CA PHE A 480 -24.37 26.19 -47.64
C PHE A 480 -25.04 24.87 -47.23
N ILE A 481 -24.39 23.76 -47.56
CA ILE A 481 -24.75 22.42 -47.05
C ILE A 481 -24.23 22.28 -45.62
N GLY A 482 -24.72 23.14 -44.72
CA GLY A 482 -24.75 22.92 -43.27
C GLY A 482 -26.14 22.54 -42.78
N GLY A 483 -27.11 22.41 -43.70
CA GLY A 483 -28.53 22.17 -43.44
C GLY A 483 -29.26 23.47 -43.07
N PRO A 484 -30.41 23.78 -43.70
CA PRO A 484 -31.45 24.49 -42.95
C PRO A 484 -31.89 23.58 -41.80
N ALA A 485 -32.19 24.15 -40.64
CA ALA A 485 -32.87 23.42 -39.58
C ALA A 485 -34.13 22.80 -40.21
N LYS A 486 -34.13 21.48 -40.41
CA LYS A 486 -35.34 20.77 -40.78
C LYS A 486 -36.29 20.96 -39.62
N ASP A 487 -37.40 21.64 -39.86
CA ASP A 487 -38.58 21.49 -39.04
C ASP A 487 -38.84 20.00 -38.88
N SER A 488 -38.84 19.57 -37.63
CA SER A 488 -39.20 18.23 -37.21
C SER A 488 -40.67 17.99 -37.58
N LYS A 489 -40.91 17.54 -38.82
CA LYS A 489 -42.12 16.79 -39.11
C LYS A 489 -41.98 15.47 -38.40
N LEU A 490 -42.69 15.37 -37.27
CA LEU A 490 -43.04 14.14 -36.61
C LEU A 490 -43.52 13.15 -37.68
N SER A 491 -42.76 12.07 -37.83
CA SER A 491 -43.24 10.86 -38.46
C SER A 491 -44.38 10.32 -37.61
N GLU A 492 -45.60 10.40 -38.12
CA GLU A 492 -46.65 9.46 -37.76
C GLU A 492 -46.13 8.06 -38.09
N VAL A 493 -46.07 7.24 -37.04
CA VAL A 493 -45.85 5.81 -37.10
C VAL A 493 -47.23 5.18 -36.99
N GLU A 494 -47.63 4.45 -38.02
CA GLU A 494 -48.49 3.27 -37.86
C GLU A 494 -47.63 2.09 -37.37
#